data_AF-A0A1W1V6E5-F1
#
_entry.id   AF-A0A1W1V6E5-F1
#
_cell.length_a   1.000
_cell.length_b   1.000
_cell.length_c   1.000
_cell.angle_alpha   90.00
_cell.angle_beta   90.00
_cell.angle_gamma   90.00
#
_symmetry.space_group_name_H-M   'P 1'
#
loop_
_entity.id
_entity.type
_entity.pdbx_description
1 polymer ?
#
loop_
_entity_poly.entity_id
_entity_poly.type
_entity_poly.pdbx_seq_one_letter_code
_entity_poly.pdbx_strand_id
1 'polypeptide(L)'
;MIEHLVKKNVKFDLISKEEAKKILQTSNYFYKITAYRKNFEKNKSNKYVNLDFKLLQDLATIDMRLRYLVLHMCLDIEHVVKTWILTDITNDSAEDGYSIVTDYLEHDHSSIEDYMKALNKKSHYNYGLYRRHHINTPIWVLFEVMTFGAFVKFVEFYYFRKNKLNRYKELQQILRYVKNIRNTAAHNSPILMDITKGQQIDPKKIVKPITEFTKQI
;
A
#
# COMPACT_ATOMS: atom_id res chain seq x y z
N MET A 1 -1.37 -14.00 28.58
CA MET A 1 -2.16 -13.40 27.47
C MET A 1 -3.67 -13.51 27.72
N ILE A 2 -4.24 -14.72 27.84
CA ILE A 2 -5.69 -14.90 28.09
C ILE A 2 -6.16 -14.20 29.36
N GLU A 3 -5.44 -14.34 30.48
CA GLU A 3 -5.81 -13.67 31.74
C GLU A 3 -5.88 -12.15 31.63
N HIS A 4 -5.03 -11.54 30.79
CA HIS A 4 -5.08 -10.11 30.52
C HIS A 4 -6.39 -9.71 29.81
N LEU A 5 -6.82 -10.51 28.83
CA LEU A 5 -8.07 -10.30 28.10
C LEU A 5 -9.28 -10.46 29.02
N VAL A 6 -9.28 -11.49 29.88
CA VAL A 6 -10.31 -11.68 30.92
C VAL A 6 -10.33 -10.50 31.89
N LYS A 7 -9.16 -10.03 32.37
CA LYS A 7 -9.05 -8.81 33.19
C LYS A 7 -9.61 -7.59 32.48
N LYS A 8 -9.63 -7.53 31.15
CA LYS A 8 -10.21 -6.44 30.36
C LYS A 8 -11.68 -6.64 29.98
N ASN A 9 -12.35 -7.66 30.55
CA ASN A 9 -13.73 -8.03 30.26
C ASN A 9 -13.96 -8.47 28.80
N VAL A 10 -12.95 -9.09 28.19
CA VAL A 10 -13.12 -9.83 26.93
C VAL A 10 -13.69 -11.21 27.27
N LYS A 11 -14.82 -11.53 26.65
CA LYS A 11 -15.55 -12.79 26.81
C LYS A 11 -14.95 -13.91 25.95
N PHE A 12 -15.30 -15.13 26.30
CA PHE A 12 -14.89 -16.38 25.64
C PHE A 12 -16.13 -17.30 25.54
N ASP A 13 -17.28 -16.70 25.24
CA ASP A 13 -18.59 -17.36 25.17
C ASP A 13 -18.76 -18.04 23.80
N LEU A 14 -18.18 -17.47 22.75
CA LEU A 14 -18.23 -17.99 21.37
C LEU A 14 -17.01 -18.85 20.99
N ILE A 15 -15.98 -18.89 21.85
CA ILE A 15 -14.75 -19.65 21.62
C ILE A 15 -14.08 -19.99 22.95
N SER A 16 -13.58 -21.23 23.07
CA SER A 16 -12.89 -21.67 24.29
C SER A 16 -11.56 -20.92 24.51
N LYS A 17 -11.12 -20.83 25.78
CA LYS A 17 -9.83 -20.22 26.12
C LYS A 17 -8.65 -21.02 25.54
N GLU A 18 -8.80 -22.34 25.46
CA GLU A 18 -7.84 -23.28 24.89
C GLU A 18 -7.66 -23.05 23.40
N GLU A 19 -8.76 -22.91 22.67
CA GLU A 19 -8.73 -22.59 21.24
C GLU A 19 -8.18 -21.18 20.99
N ALA A 20 -8.56 -20.20 21.82
CA ALA A 20 -7.99 -18.86 21.77
C ALA A 20 -6.46 -18.86 22.00
N LYS A 21 -5.94 -19.68 22.92
CA LYS A 21 -4.48 -19.87 23.10
C LYS A 21 -3.84 -20.45 21.85
N LYS A 22 -4.46 -21.46 21.23
CA LYS A 22 -3.96 -22.06 19.99
C LYS A 22 -3.87 -21.02 18.88
N ILE A 23 -4.92 -20.23 18.67
CA ILE A 23 -4.92 -19.13 17.69
C ILE A 23 -3.79 -18.13 17.96
N LEU A 24 -3.58 -17.78 19.24
CA LEU A 24 -2.52 -16.86 19.66
C LEU A 24 -1.10 -17.40 19.42
N GLN A 25 -0.95 -18.73 19.35
CA GLN A 25 0.32 -19.42 19.12
C GLN A 25 0.58 -19.69 17.63
N THR A 26 -0.45 -19.97 16.84
CA THR A 26 -0.28 -20.50 15.48
C THR A 26 -0.67 -19.53 14.37
N SER A 27 -1.68 -18.70 14.57
CA SER A 27 -2.37 -18.02 13.46
C SER A 27 -2.38 -16.50 13.57
N ASN A 28 -2.38 -15.96 14.78
CA ASN A 28 -2.28 -14.52 15.04
C ASN A 28 -1.49 -14.30 16.33
N TYR A 29 -0.51 -13.40 16.36
CA TYR A 29 0.12 -13.03 17.62
C TYR A 29 -0.68 -11.96 18.35
N PHE A 30 -0.52 -11.91 19.67
CA PHE A 30 -1.35 -11.12 20.59
C PHE A 30 -1.51 -9.65 20.21
N TYR A 31 -0.42 -8.98 19.83
CA TYR A 31 -0.46 -7.57 19.45
C TYR A 31 -1.40 -7.32 18.26
N LYS A 32 -1.42 -8.25 17.29
CA LYS A 32 -2.19 -8.09 16.07
C LYS A 32 -3.69 -8.30 16.27
N ILE A 33 -4.08 -9.35 16.99
CA ILE A 33 -5.49 -9.61 17.27
C ILE A 33 -6.09 -8.56 18.23
N THR A 34 -5.28 -8.06 19.16
CA THR A 34 -5.70 -6.99 20.07
C THR A 34 -5.73 -5.62 19.41
N ALA A 35 -5.32 -5.48 18.15
CA ALA A 35 -5.44 -4.23 17.43
C ALA A 35 -6.92 -3.90 17.12
N TYR A 36 -7.73 -4.92 16.81
CA TYR A 36 -9.16 -4.80 16.49
C TYR A 36 -10.04 -4.47 17.69
N ARG A 37 -9.53 -4.58 18.93
CA ARG A 37 -10.26 -4.20 20.15
C ARG A 37 -10.66 -2.72 20.16
N LYS A 38 -9.98 -1.90 19.34
CA LYS A 38 -10.26 -0.47 19.19
C LYS A 38 -11.64 -0.19 18.59
N ASN A 39 -12.22 -1.17 17.90
CA ASN A 39 -13.57 -1.06 17.35
C ASN A 39 -14.67 -1.22 18.39
N PHE A 40 -14.30 -1.58 19.63
CA PHE A 40 -15.24 -1.90 20.69
C PHE A 40 -15.17 -0.88 21.82
N GLU A 41 -16.34 -0.53 22.32
CA GLU A 41 -16.47 0.42 23.40
C GLU A 41 -15.95 -0.12 24.72
N LYS A 42 -15.63 0.82 25.61
CA LYS A 42 -15.27 0.53 27.00
C LYS A 42 -16.17 1.29 27.95
N ASN A 43 -16.45 0.67 29.09
CA ASN A 43 -17.15 1.31 30.18
C ASN A 43 -16.25 2.33 30.92
N LYS A 44 -16.83 3.05 31.89
CA LYS A 44 -16.13 4.04 32.74
C LYS A 44 -14.93 3.45 33.50
N SER A 45 -14.92 2.13 33.72
CA SER A 45 -13.81 1.39 34.37
C SER A 45 -12.76 0.86 33.39
N ASN A 46 -12.76 1.33 32.13
CA ASN A 46 -11.80 0.94 31.07
C ASN A 46 -11.79 -0.58 30.78
N LYS A 47 -12.97 -1.22 30.87
CA LYS A 47 -13.24 -2.62 30.48
C LYS A 47 -14.11 -2.65 29.23
N TYR A 48 -13.89 -3.63 28.36
CA TYR A 48 -14.66 -3.77 27.13
C TYR A 48 -16.13 -4.14 27.40
N VAL A 49 -17.02 -3.62 26.58
CA VAL A 49 -18.45 -3.94 26.58
C VAL A 49 -18.76 -4.82 25.37
N ASN A 50 -19.43 -5.95 25.59
CA ASN A 50 -19.86 -6.89 24.54
C ASN A 50 -18.75 -7.35 23.56
N LEU A 51 -17.50 -7.48 24.05
CA LEU A 51 -16.38 -7.97 23.26
C LEU A 51 -16.07 -9.43 23.59
N ASP A 52 -16.22 -10.31 22.61
CA ASP A 52 -15.76 -11.69 22.67
C ASP A 52 -14.45 -11.87 21.88
N PHE A 53 -13.56 -12.75 22.32
CA PHE A 53 -12.33 -13.08 21.57
C PHE A 53 -12.62 -13.55 20.15
N LYS A 54 -13.72 -14.27 19.92
CA LYS A 54 -14.15 -14.72 18.60
C LYS A 54 -14.36 -13.56 17.63
N LEU A 55 -14.93 -12.45 18.09
CA LEU A 55 -15.12 -11.26 17.24
C LEU A 55 -13.79 -10.64 16.82
N LEU A 56 -12.78 -10.65 17.69
CA LEU A 56 -11.43 -10.20 17.34
C LEU A 56 -10.78 -11.13 16.30
N GLN A 57 -11.00 -12.44 16.42
CA GLN A 57 -10.52 -13.42 15.43
C GLN A 57 -11.20 -13.22 14.07
N ASP A 58 -12.51 -13.01 14.06
CA ASP A 58 -13.28 -12.81 12.83
C ASP A 58 -12.88 -11.52 12.13
N LEU A 59 -12.73 -10.41 12.86
CA LEU A 59 -12.20 -9.16 12.32
C LEU A 59 -10.78 -9.34 11.76
N ALA A 60 -9.90 -10.09 12.44
CA ALA A 60 -8.56 -10.38 11.94
C ALA A 60 -8.60 -11.18 10.62
N THR A 61 -9.55 -12.10 10.49
CA THR A 61 -9.76 -12.90 9.28
C THR A 61 -10.28 -12.04 8.13
N ILE A 62 -11.28 -11.19 8.39
CA ILE A 62 -11.86 -10.28 7.39
C ILE A 62 -10.81 -9.28 6.92
N ASP A 63 -10.06 -8.68 7.86
CA ASP A 63 -8.98 -7.73 7.56
C ASP A 63 -7.90 -8.35 6.67
N MET A 64 -7.50 -9.59 6.96
CA MET A 64 -6.53 -10.32 6.14
C MET A 64 -7.03 -10.56 4.72
N ARG A 65 -8.29 -10.97 4.54
CA ARG A 65 -8.89 -11.13 3.21
C ARG A 65 -8.99 -9.81 2.46
N LEU A 66 -9.40 -8.73 3.15
CA LEU A 66 -9.45 -7.39 2.59
C LEU A 66 -8.07 -6.93 2.12
N ARG A 67 -7.03 -7.13 2.92
CA ARG A 67 -5.65 -6.78 2.54
C ARG A 67 -5.19 -7.51 1.31
N TYR A 68 -5.50 -8.79 1.15
CA TYR A 68 -5.15 -9.52 -0.07
C TYR A 68 -5.88 -8.97 -1.29
N LEU A 69 -7.19 -8.75 -1.19
CA LEU A 69 -7.98 -8.16 -2.27
C LEU A 69 -7.43 -6.79 -2.70
N VAL A 70 -7.19 -5.91 -1.72
CA VAL A 70 -6.69 -4.56 -1.94
C VAL A 70 -5.28 -4.56 -2.52
N LEU A 71 -4.42 -5.47 -2.06
CA LEU A 71 -3.07 -5.63 -2.61
C LEU A 71 -3.13 -6.01 -4.09
N HIS A 72 -4.01 -6.95 -4.47
CA HIS A 72 -4.22 -7.32 -5.88
C HIS A 72 -4.66 -6.12 -6.72
N MET A 73 -5.68 -5.37 -6.27
CA MET A 73 -6.12 -4.16 -6.97
C MET A 73 -5.00 -3.13 -7.13
N CYS A 74 -4.15 -2.97 -6.11
CA CYS A 74 -3.03 -2.03 -6.17
C CYS A 74 -1.95 -2.47 -7.18
N LEU A 75 -1.71 -3.78 -7.33
CA LEU A 75 -0.80 -4.31 -8.35
C LEU A 75 -1.33 -4.03 -9.76
N ASP A 76 -2.64 -4.21 -9.97
CA ASP A 76 -3.28 -3.93 -11.26
C ASP A 76 -3.22 -2.43 -11.59
N ILE A 77 -3.51 -1.56 -10.62
CA ILE A 77 -3.40 -0.10 -10.78
C ILE A 77 -1.96 0.30 -11.10
N GLU A 78 -0.97 -0.22 -10.36
CA GLU A 78 0.44 0.05 -10.61
C GLU A 78 0.83 -0.35 -12.04
N HIS A 79 0.43 -1.55 -12.47
CA HIS A 79 0.73 -2.05 -13.81
C HIS A 79 0.10 -1.16 -14.90
N VAL A 80 -1.20 -0.87 -14.79
CA VAL A 80 -1.93 -0.05 -15.79
C VAL A 80 -1.34 1.36 -15.89
N VAL A 81 -0.97 1.97 -14.76
CA VAL A 81 -0.39 3.32 -14.80
C VAL A 81 1.03 3.29 -15.36
N LYS A 82 1.84 2.26 -15.06
CA LYS A 82 3.16 2.07 -15.67
C LYS A 82 3.07 1.92 -17.18
N THR A 83 2.19 1.05 -17.67
CA THR A 83 2.03 0.84 -19.12
C THR A 83 1.55 2.12 -19.81
N TRP A 84 0.59 2.83 -19.22
CA TRP A 84 0.09 4.08 -19.78
C TRP A 84 1.15 5.17 -19.88
N ILE A 85 1.91 5.41 -18.80
CA ILE A 85 3.00 6.41 -18.83
C ILE A 85 4.10 5.99 -19.80
N LEU A 86 4.43 4.69 -19.87
CA LEU A 86 5.41 4.20 -20.82
C LEU A 86 4.96 4.41 -22.27
N THR A 87 3.68 4.16 -22.57
CA THR A 87 3.09 4.45 -23.89
C THR A 87 3.14 5.94 -24.22
N ASP A 88 2.80 6.80 -23.25
CA ASP A 88 2.84 8.27 -23.41
C ASP A 88 4.26 8.76 -23.72
N ILE A 89 5.28 8.24 -23.03
CA ILE A 89 6.70 8.56 -23.30
C ILE A 89 7.15 7.99 -24.66
N THR A 90 6.78 6.75 -24.98
CA THR A 90 7.23 6.07 -26.21
C THR A 90 6.67 6.74 -27.46
N ASN A 91 5.45 7.27 -27.39
CA ASN A 91 4.79 7.95 -28.52
C ASN A 91 5.11 9.45 -28.60
N ASP A 92 5.90 9.99 -27.67
CA ASP A 92 6.37 11.38 -27.72
C ASP A 92 7.63 11.46 -28.57
N SER A 93 7.54 12.10 -29.74
CA SER A 93 8.67 12.26 -30.67
C SER A 93 9.83 13.09 -30.10
N ALA A 94 9.62 13.81 -29.00
CA ALA A 94 10.65 14.58 -28.31
C ALA A 94 11.36 13.77 -27.20
N GLU A 95 10.96 12.52 -26.95
CA GLU A 95 11.59 11.64 -25.97
C GLU A 95 12.40 10.54 -26.65
N ASP A 96 13.58 10.25 -26.11
CA ASP A 96 14.44 9.13 -26.51
C ASP A 96 14.30 7.91 -25.59
N GLY A 97 13.56 8.04 -24.48
CA GLY A 97 13.39 7.03 -23.44
C GLY A 97 14.57 6.90 -22.46
N TYR A 98 15.60 7.74 -22.57
CA TYR A 98 16.80 7.74 -21.73
C TYR A 98 16.98 9.08 -21.01
N SER A 99 16.84 10.21 -21.71
CA SER A 99 17.00 11.55 -21.16
C SER A 99 16.05 11.80 -19.98
N ILE A 100 14.80 11.31 -20.06
CA ILE A 100 13.84 11.35 -18.96
C ILE A 100 14.30 10.63 -17.68
N VAL A 101 15.11 9.57 -17.82
CA VAL A 101 15.67 8.85 -16.68
C VAL A 101 16.73 9.70 -16.00
N THR A 102 17.64 10.30 -16.78
CA THR A 102 18.66 11.22 -16.26
C THR A 102 18.02 12.39 -15.52
N ASP A 103 17.06 13.06 -16.16
CA ASP A 103 16.35 14.21 -15.60
C ASP A 103 15.62 13.84 -14.29
N TYR A 104 15.02 12.64 -14.22
CA TYR A 104 14.36 12.15 -13.01
C TYR A 104 15.34 11.91 -11.86
N LEU A 105 16.47 11.26 -12.15
CA LEU A 105 17.48 10.94 -11.13
C LEU A 105 18.09 12.22 -10.55
N GLU A 106 18.34 13.23 -11.40
CA GLU A 106 18.79 14.55 -10.95
C GLU A 106 17.75 15.22 -10.04
N HIS A 107 16.47 15.19 -10.43
CA HIS A 107 15.38 15.78 -9.66
C HIS A 107 15.14 15.07 -8.31
N ASP A 108 15.21 13.73 -8.27
CA ASP A 108 15.03 12.94 -7.03
C ASP A 108 16.31 12.87 -6.18
N HIS A 109 17.41 13.47 -6.63
CA HIS A 109 18.73 13.40 -6.00
C HIS A 109 19.16 11.95 -5.74
N SER A 110 18.89 11.06 -6.69
CA SER A 110 19.22 9.64 -6.63
C SER A 110 20.10 9.21 -7.80
N SER A 111 20.70 8.04 -7.68
CA SER A 111 21.50 7.40 -8.71
C SER A 111 20.81 6.13 -9.19
N ILE A 112 21.16 5.66 -10.39
CA ILE A 112 20.66 4.38 -10.88
C ILE A 112 21.05 3.21 -9.95
N GLU A 113 22.19 3.31 -9.26
CA GLU A 113 22.67 2.28 -8.33
C GLU A 113 21.70 2.14 -7.13
N ASP A 114 21.04 3.22 -6.70
CA ASP A 114 20.06 3.15 -5.61
C ASP A 114 18.88 2.21 -5.95
N TYR A 115 18.60 2.03 -7.25
CA TYR A 115 17.56 1.14 -7.76
C TYR A 115 18.10 -0.24 -8.16
N MET A 116 19.29 -0.31 -8.75
CA MET A 116 19.81 -1.53 -9.35
C MET A 116 20.78 -2.32 -8.47
N LYS A 117 21.26 -1.77 -7.34
CA LYS A 117 22.26 -2.41 -6.46
C LYS A 117 21.88 -3.81 -6.01
N ALA A 118 20.61 -4.07 -5.72
CA ALA A 118 20.16 -5.40 -5.32
C ALA A 118 20.33 -6.45 -6.43
N LEU A 119 20.33 -6.02 -7.70
CA LEU A 119 20.42 -6.87 -8.88
C LEU A 119 21.88 -7.17 -9.27
N ASN A 120 22.89 -6.51 -8.69
CA ASN A 120 24.29 -6.63 -9.09
C ASN A 120 24.92 -8.00 -8.78
N LYS A 121 24.23 -8.84 -7.99
CA LYS A 121 24.68 -10.19 -7.64
C LYS A 121 24.36 -11.16 -8.75
N LYS A 122 25.34 -11.95 -9.20
CA LYS A 122 25.16 -13.00 -10.24
C LYS A 122 24.05 -14.01 -9.91
N SER A 123 23.78 -14.25 -8.64
CA SER A 123 22.70 -15.14 -8.17
C SER A 123 21.32 -14.51 -8.20
N HIS A 124 21.20 -13.19 -8.39
CA HIS A 124 19.92 -12.51 -8.47
C HIS A 124 19.22 -12.87 -9.79
N TYR A 125 17.93 -13.22 -9.72
CA TYR A 125 17.14 -13.60 -10.89
C TYR A 125 17.21 -12.54 -12.02
N ASN A 126 17.21 -11.26 -11.64
CA ASN A 126 17.31 -10.12 -12.57
C ASN A 126 18.75 -9.63 -12.85
N TYR A 127 19.80 -10.41 -12.59
CA TYR A 127 21.19 -10.00 -12.88
C TYR A 127 21.42 -9.64 -14.35
N GLY A 128 20.67 -10.26 -15.27
CA GLY A 128 20.72 -9.94 -16.69
C GLY A 128 20.29 -8.50 -17.01
N LEU A 129 19.32 -7.95 -16.27
CA LEU A 129 18.90 -6.55 -16.42
C LEU A 129 20.02 -5.61 -15.99
N TYR A 130 20.63 -5.85 -14.82
CA TYR A 130 21.78 -5.08 -14.34
C TYR A 130 22.90 -5.05 -15.38
N ARG A 131 23.35 -6.24 -15.82
CA ARG A 131 24.47 -6.37 -16.75
C ARG A 131 24.28 -5.55 -18.03
N ARG A 132 23.06 -5.54 -18.58
CA ARG A 132 22.76 -4.89 -19.87
C ARG A 132 22.48 -3.39 -19.77
N HIS A 133 21.91 -2.92 -18.65
CA HIS A 133 21.28 -1.61 -18.61
C HIS A 133 21.78 -0.68 -17.49
N HIS A 134 22.64 -1.13 -16.57
CA HIS A 134 23.11 -0.30 -15.44
C HIS A 134 23.89 0.97 -15.86
N ILE A 135 24.54 0.97 -17.03
CA ILE A 135 25.28 2.15 -17.54
C ILE A 135 24.35 3.14 -18.22
N ASN A 136 23.46 2.63 -19.09
CA ASN A 136 22.50 3.44 -19.82
C ASN A 136 21.11 2.82 -19.66
N THR A 137 20.35 3.29 -18.68
CA THR A 137 19.07 2.72 -18.28
C THR A 137 17.94 3.37 -19.05
N PRO A 138 17.22 2.64 -19.91
CA PRO A 138 15.98 3.15 -20.51
C PRO A 138 14.85 3.16 -19.49
N ILE A 139 13.84 4.00 -19.72
CA ILE A 139 12.74 4.22 -18.78
C ILE A 139 11.99 2.94 -18.41
N TRP A 140 11.81 2.00 -19.34
CA TRP A 140 11.13 0.73 -19.05
C TRP A 140 11.91 -0.14 -18.05
N VAL A 141 13.26 -0.09 -18.07
CA VAL A 141 14.09 -0.78 -17.08
C VAL A 141 13.96 -0.10 -15.73
N LEU A 142 13.98 1.24 -15.69
CA LEU A 142 13.80 1.97 -14.45
C LEU A 142 12.44 1.61 -13.80
N PHE A 143 11.37 1.52 -14.59
CA PHE A 143 10.04 1.11 -14.11
C PHE A 143 9.99 -0.30 -13.53
N GLU A 144 10.81 -1.22 -14.06
CA GLU A 144 10.91 -2.59 -13.58
C GLU A 144 11.63 -2.68 -12.22
N VAL A 145 12.69 -1.87 -12.04
CA VAL A 145 13.52 -1.95 -10.82
C VAL A 145 13.06 -1.03 -9.70
N MET A 146 12.28 0.02 -10.01
CA MET A 146 11.79 0.95 -8.99
C MET A 146 10.64 0.36 -8.17
N THR A 147 10.62 0.73 -6.89
CA THR A 147 9.46 0.42 -6.03
C THR A 147 8.24 1.23 -6.45
N PHE A 148 7.03 0.76 -6.11
CA PHE A 148 5.81 1.54 -6.34
C PHE A 148 5.88 2.95 -5.72
N GLY A 149 6.53 3.10 -4.57
CA GLY A 149 6.70 4.41 -3.94
C GLY A 149 7.58 5.36 -4.77
N ALA A 150 8.65 4.86 -5.37
CA ALA A 150 9.48 5.62 -6.30
C ALA A 150 8.74 5.89 -7.62
N PHE A 151 7.95 4.93 -8.11
CA PHE A 151 7.09 5.14 -9.27
C PHE A 151 6.10 6.29 -9.07
N VAL A 152 5.44 6.37 -7.91
CA VAL A 152 4.57 7.51 -7.62
C VAL A 152 5.35 8.83 -7.71
N LYS A 153 6.57 8.93 -7.16
CA LYS A 153 7.40 10.14 -7.32
C LYS A 153 7.75 10.42 -8.78
N PHE A 154 8.09 9.40 -9.56
CA PHE A 154 8.35 9.53 -10.99
C PHE A 154 7.14 10.14 -11.73
N VAL A 155 5.93 9.67 -11.43
CA VAL A 155 4.70 10.22 -12.01
C VAL A 155 4.57 11.71 -11.72
N GLU A 156 4.89 12.15 -10.49
CA GLU A 156 4.87 13.57 -10.10
C GLU A 156 5.87 14.41 -10.89
N PHE A 157 7.11 13.90 -10.99
CA PHE A 157 8.17 14.52 -11.78
C PHE A 157 7.79 14.63 -13.26
N TYR A 158 7.29 13.53 -13.85
CA TYR A 158 6.96 13.48 -15.26
C TYR A 158 5.94 14.55 -15.65
N TYR A 159 4.93 14.78 -14.81
CA TYR A 159 3.94 15.83 -15.05
C TYR A 159 4.48 17.24 -14.90
N PHE A 160 5.35 17.47 -13.92
CA PHE A 160 6.03 18.75 -13.78
C PHE A 160 6.89 19.05 -15.02
N ARG A 161 7.71 18.09 -15.45
CA ARG A 161 8.60 18.21 -16.62
C ARG A 161 7.86 18.48 -17.92
N LYS A 162 6.67 17.88 -18.11
CA LYS A 162 5.88 18.00 -19.35
C LYS A 162 4.79 19.07 -19.31
N ASN A 163 4.67 19.83 -18.22
CA ASN A 163 3.65 20.87 -18.04
C ASN A 163 2.21 20.38 -18.38
N LYS A 164 1.86 19.16 -17.97
CA LYS A 164 0.57 18.55 -18.35
C LYS A 164 -0.62 19.06 -17.49
N LEU A 165 -1.82 19.06 -18.09
CA LEU A 165 -3.10 19.61 -17.57
C LEU A 165 -3.58 19.05 -16.20
N ASN A 166 -4.61 19.70 -15.63
CA ASN A 166 -5.25 19.38 -14.34
C ASN A 166 -5.62 17.90 -14.11
N ARG A 167 -5.98 17.12 -15.13
CA ARG A 167 -6.33 15.68 -15.01
C ARG A 167 -5.21 14.85 -14.36
N TYR A 168 -3.97 15.27 -14.52
CA TYR A 168 -2.81 14.59 -13.99
C TYR A 168 -2.51 14.90 -12.52
N LYS A 169 -2.96 16.07 -12.05
CA LYS A 169 -2.94 16.44 -10.62
C LYS A 169 -3.83 15.53 -9.78
N GLU A 170 -5.01 15.16 -10.31
CA GLU A 170 -5.90 14.19 -9.67
C GLU A 170 -5.27 12.80 -9.58
N LEU A 171 -4.66 12.33 -10.67
CA LEU A 171 -3.98 11.04 -10.68
C LEU A 171 -2.85 10.96 -9.65
N GLN A 172 -2.01 12.00 -9.57
CA GLN A 172 -0.97 12.09 -8.53
C GLN A 172 -1.56 11.92 -7.13
N GLN A 173 -2.65 12.62 -6.83
CA GLN A 173 -3.28 12.56 -5.52
C GLN A 173 -3.82 11.15 -5.23
N ILE A 174 -4.46 10.53 -6.21
CA ILE A 174 -4.99 9.16 -6.09
C ILE A 174 -3.87 8.15 -5.90
N LEU A 175 -2.81 8.22 -6.69
CA LEU A 175 -1.65 7.32 -6.58
C LEU A 175 -0.99 7.39 -5.21
N ARG A 176 -0.94 8.57 -4.57
CA ARG A 176 -0.48 8.70 -3.18
C ARG A 176 -1.36 7.91 -2.21
N TYR A 177 -2.69 7.94 -2.37
CA TYR A 177 -3.60 7.15 -1.55
C TYR A 177 -3.48 5.64 -1.84
N VAL A 178 -3.40 5.25 -3.11
CA VAL A 178 -3.18 3.85 -3.53
C VAL A 178 -1.90 3.31 -2.92
N LYS A 179 -0.79 4.07 -3.00
CA LYS A 179 0.50 3.73 -2.35
C LYS A 179 0.34 3.50 -0.85
N ASN A 180 -0.35 4.39 -0.15
CA ASN A 180 -0.54 4.27 1.29
C ASN A 180 -1.31 3.00 1.64
N ILE A 181 -2.43 2.75 0.95
CA ILE A 181 -3.27 1.56 1.14
C ILE A 181 -2.49 0.27 0.81
N ARG A 182 -1.77 0.25 -0.32
CA ARG A 182 -0.90 -0.86 -0.73
C ARG A 182 0.12 -1.16 0.35
N ASN A 183 0.81 -0.15 0.86
CA ASN A 183 1.85 -0.32 1.88
C ASN A 183 1.26 -0.85 3.19
N THR A 184 0.11 -0.34 3.63
CA THR A 184 -0.62 -0.88 4.78
C THR A 184 -0.93 -2.37 4.59
N ALA A 185 -1.45 -2.76 3.42
CA ALA A 185 -1.75 -4.15 3.12
C ALA A 185 -0.51 -5.06 3.07
N ALA A 186 0.54 -4.65 2.35
CA ALA A 186 1.77 -5.40 2.13
C ALA A 186 2.59 -5.55 3.42
N HIS A 187 2.63 -4.52 4.28
CA HIS A 187 3.28 -4.60 5.60
C HIS A 187 2.41 -5.27 6.66
N ASN A 188 1.32 -5.93 6.27
CA ASN A 188 0.48 -6.70 7.18
C ASN A 188 -0.09 -5.84 8.33
N SER A 189 -0.27 -4.54 8.09
CA SER A 189 -0.82 -3.59 9.06
C SER A 189 -2.34 -3.64 9.03
N PRO A 190 -3.05 -3.71 10.18
CA PRO A 190 -4.50 -3.83 10.15
C PRO A 190 -5.17 -2.60 9.53
N ILE A 191 -6.07 -2.83 8.57
CA ILE A 191 -6.90 -1.81 7.91
C ILE A 191 -8.17 -1.56 8.72
N LEU A 192 -8.80 -2.62 9.24
CA LEU A 192 -10.08 -2.57 9.94
C LEU A 192 -9.95 -2.20 11.42
N MET A 193 -9.10 -1.21 11.74
CA MET A 193 -8.99 -0.65 13.08
C MET A 193 -9.66 0.72 13.16
N ASP A 194 -10.22 1.01 14.33
CA ASP A 194 -10.91 2.25 14.66
C ASP A 194 -12.17 2.52 13.80
N ILE A 195 -12.65 1.57 12.98
CA ILE A 195 -13.72 1.79 11.96
C ILE A 195 -15.07 2.27 12.53
N THR A 196 -15.29 2.10 13.83
CA THR A 196 -16.50 2.52 14.54
C THR A 196 -16.38 3.91 15.16
N LYS A 197 -15.21 4.55 15.06
CA LYS A 197 -14.96 5.88 15.62
C LYS A 197 -15.72 6.92 14.81
N GLY A 198 -16.60 7.67 15.49
CA GLY A 198 -17.33 8.78 14.87
C GLY A 198 -16.39 9.81 14.26
N GLN A 199 -16.85 10.48 13.18
CA GLN A 199 -16.10 11.52 12.45
C GLN A 199 -14.76 11.06 11.85
N GLN A 200 -14.54 9.74 11.65
CA GLN A 200 -13.38 9.25 10.90
C GLN A 200 -13.34 9.78 9.47
N ILE A 201 -14.50 9.94 8.86
CA ILE A 201 -14.68 10.54 7.55
C ILE A 201 -15.22 11.95 7.79
N ASP A 202 -14.33 12.94 7.74
CA ASP A 202 -14.73 14.35 7.70
C ASP A 202 -15.16 14.68 6.26
N PRO A 203 -16.45 14.92 5.99
CA PRO A 203 -16.94 15.20 4.64
C PRO A 203 -16.27 16.43 4.02
N LYS A 204 -15.74 17.35 4.84
CA LYS A 204 -15.03 18.55 4.41
C LYS A 204 -13.57 18.26 4.01
N LYS A 205 -13.02 17.11 4.41
CA LYS A 205 -11.66 16.65 4.06
C LYS A 205 -11.63 15.60 2.95
N ILE A 206 -12.78 15.04 2.58
CA ILE A 206 -12.87 14.22 1.36
C ILE A 206 -12.77 15.16 0.16
N VAL A 207 -11.54 15.43 -0.29
CA VAL A 207 -11.30 15.94 -1.63
C VAL A 207 -11.76 14.83 -2.56
N LYS A 208 -12.99 14.91 -3.09
CA LYS A 208 -13.52 13.93 -4.05
C LYS A 208 -12.52 13.80 -5.21
N PRO A 209 -11.87 12.65 -5.42
CA PRO A 209 -11.43 12.28 -6.74
C PRO A 209 -12.42 11.21 -7.17
N ILE A 210 -13.70 11.58 -7.32
CA ILE A 210 -14.52 10.82 -8.25
C ILE A 210 -13.99 11.28 -9.60
N THR A 211 -12.96 10.59 -10.07
CA THR A 211 -12.31 10.92 -11.33
C THR A 211 -13.37 10.89 -12.41
N GLU A 212 -13.40 11.93 -13.25
CA GLU A 212 -14.13 11.87 -14.52
C GLU A 212 -13.62 10.74 -15.43
N PHE A 213 -12.49 10.12 -15.06
CA PHE A 213 -11.92 8.93 -15.70
C PHE A 213 -12.89 7.76 -15.86
N THR A 214 -13.78 7.50 -14.90
CA THR A 214 -14.77 6.39 -15.01
C THR A 214 -16.01 6.76 -15.82
N LYS A 215 -16.18 8.02 -16.23
CA LYS A 215 -17.33 8.45 -17.06
C LYS A 215 -17.09 8.29 -18.56
N GLN A 216 -15.87 7.92 -18.98
CA GLN A 216 -15.47 7.82 -20.39
C GLN A 216 -15.03 6.40 -20.80
N ILE A 217 -15.27 5.40 -19.95
CA ILE A 217 -15.21 3.98 -20.35
C ILE A 217 -16.63 3.55 -20.72
#